data_AF-A0AAW0SAX4-F1
#
_entry.id   AF-A0AAW0SAX4-F1
#
_cell.length_a   1.000
_cell.length_b   1.000
_cell.length_c   1.000
_cell.angle_alpha   90.00
_cell.angle_beta   90.00
_cell.angle_gamma   90.00
#
_symmetry.space_group_name_H-M   'P 1'
#
loop_
_entity.id
_entity.type
_entity.pdbx_description
1 polymer ?
#
loop_
_entity_poly.entity_id
_entity_poly.type
_entity_poly.pdbx_seq_one_letter_code
_entity_poly.pdbx_strand_id
1 'polypeptide(L)'
;MTYPRDLDSMMMKPAVSLQPPHSHNQHLGYQKQFTLCRAVKMGKWAKYGKKYKKEWEKEDGLREWISGVPGDDSVAACKILEQYDELKLHFEISKDEEEKNYTADLLYQMYSDPANKLYLAFLQPVVSQVNRVNKLFESDRCNANRLLEDLMSLYKSILQRLMMPRTFCTWKAVADYDVNDERNHLPLEAVDFGVKFYIELGQSRLDSGIVHTVKKHGRDFLMKLLQELQQRLPSNINHLQSLDALTPETVLGVRKPRLQELSFLPKYSGDIGKLDGQWQRLATVSWPKDVINDSEKFWLTVHSHQDASGERDFKEVGQFALSMLSLPISNASVERVFSQMNLIKNKLRNRMQHKSLENTLHVRAFMNRNNMCCREFDPTQEMLSMFTKDIYTNVDEHEYVEVPDV
;
A
#
# COMPACT_ATOMS: atom_id res chain seq x y z
N MET A 1 -29.26 1.76 -38.64
CA MET A 1 -28.29 2.86 -38.54
C MET A 1 -27.60 2.75 -37.18
N THR A 2 -26.53 1.95 -37.04
CA THR A 2 -25.09 2.29 -37.26
C THR A 2 -24.57 3.31 -36.23
N TYR A 3 -24.18 2.83 -35.04
CA TYR A 3 -22.79 2.60 -34.52
C TYR A 3 -22.12 3.88 -33.94
N PRO A 4 -21.20 3.82 -32.94
CA PRO A 4 -20.69 2.64 -32.23
C PRO A 4 -20.66 2.71 -30.68
N ARG A 5 -20.70 1.49 -30.14
CA ARG A 5 -20.15 1.10 -28.82
C ARG A 5 -18.63 1.26 -28.88
N ASP A 6 -18.05 2.05 -28.00
CA ASP A 6 -16.66 1.86 -27.53
C ASP A 6 -16.44 2.65 -26.23
N LEU A 7 -16.49 1.92 -25.11
CA LEU A 7 -15.79 2.23 -23.86
C LEU A 7 -15.66 0.97 -22.98
N ASP A 8 -15.70 -0.21 -23.61
CA ASP A 8 -15.43 -1.52 -22.98
C ASP A 8 -13.91 -1.85 -23.03
N SER A 9 -13.03 -0.85 -23.19
CA SER A 9 -11.57 -1.02 -23.13
C SER A 9 -10.98 -0.45 -21.83
N MET A 10 -11.38 -1.00 -20.68
CA MET A 10 -10.54 -0.96 -19.46
C MET A 10 -10.93 -1.98 -18.37
N MET A 11 -11.73 -2.99 -18.72
CA MET A 11 -11.92 -4.19 -17.89
C MET A 11 -11.48 -5.43 -18.68
N MET A 12 -10.48 -6.16 -18.18
CA MET A 12 -10.10 -7.45 -18.77
C MET A 12 -11.13 -8.52 -18.42
N LYS A 13 -11.72 -9.11 -19.48
CA LYS A 13 -12.64 -10.25 -19.47
C LYS A 13 -11.89 -11.59 -19.67
N PRO A 14 -12.53 -12.72 -19.33
CA PRO A 14 -11.93 -14.06 -19.23
C PRO A 14 -11.86 -14.80 -20.58
N ALA A 15 -11.01 -15.82 -20.70
CA ALA A 15 -10.89 -16.67 -21.88
C ALA A 15 -11.96 -17.79 -21.92
N VAL A 16 -12.56 -18.02 -23.09
CA VAL A 16 -13.54 -19.09 -23.37
C VAL A 16 -13.09 -19.94 -24.55
N SER A 17 -13.12 -21.26 -24.33
CA SER A 17 -13.47 -22.37 -25.27
C SER A 17 -12.55 -22.77 -26.43
N LEU A 18 -11.97 -23.96 -26.30
CA LEU A 18 -12.02 -25.02 -27.33
C LEU A 18 -12.34 -26.38 -26.65
N GLN A 19 -13.33 -27.10 -27.18
CA GLN A 19 -13.75 -28.49 -26.85
C GLN A 19 -14.43 -29.08 -28.11
N PRO A 20 -14.66 -30.42 -28.25
CA PRO A 20 -14.07 -31.63 -27.64
C PRO A 20 -13.74 -32.73 -28.73
N PRO A 21 -13.43 -34.02 -28.44
CA PRO A 21 -14.37 -35.00 -27.84
C PRO A 21 -13.81 -35.88 -26.70
N HIS A 22 -14.69 -36.12 -25.71
CA HIS A 22 -14.87 -37.27 -24.80
C HIS A 22 -13.67 -38.12 -24.31
N SER A 23 -13.40 -38.10 -22.99
CA SER A 23 -13.87 -39.14 -22.05
C SER A 23 -13.31 -38.94 -20.61
N HIS A 24 -14.23 -38.97 -19.64
CA HIS A 24 -14.14 -39.39 -18.23
C HIS A 24 -13.13 -38.77 -17.21
N ASN A 25 -13.74 -38.31 -16.10
CA ASN A 25 -13.31 -38.29 -14.69
C ASN A 25 -12.43 -37.16 -14.09
N GLN A 26 -13.09 -36.42 -13.18
CA GLN A 26 -12.68 -36.00 -11.82
C GLN A 26 -11.27 -35.42 -11.58
N HIS A 27 -11.19 -34.13 -11.17
CA HIS A 27 -10.61 -33.60 -9.92
C HIS A 27 -10.08 -32.14 -10.03
N LEU A 28 -10.38 -31.38 -8.96
CA LEU A 28 -9.70 -30.20 -8.37
C LEU A 28 -9.21 -29.00 -9.22
N GLY A 29 -9.69 -27.82 -8.84
CA GLY A 29 -9.13 -26.51 -9.21
C GLY A 29 -8.06 -25.99 -8.24
N TYR A 30 -7.01 -25.37 -8.79
CA TYR A 30 -5.94 -24.62 -8.12
C TYR A 30 -6.27 -23.11 -8.21
N GLN A 31 -6.68 -22.40 -7.14
CA GLN A 31 -5.99 -21.88 -5.96
C GLN A 31 -4.91 -20.80 -6.18
N LYS A 32 -5.28 -19.60 -5.74
CA LYS A 32 -4.42 -18.49 -5.28
C LYS A 32 -3.60 -18.96 -4.07
N GLN A 33 -2.28 -18.76 -4.11
CA GLN A 33 -1.33 -18.83 -2.99
C GLN A 33 -0.85 -17.38 -2.78
N PHE A 34 -1.00 -16.69 -1.64
CA PHE A 34 -0.75 -17.07 -0.26
C PHE A 34 -1.93 -16.64 0.63
N THR A 35 -2.59 -17.63 1.23
CA THR A 35 -3.36 -17.48 2.47
C THR A 35 -3.32 -18.84 3.13
N LEU A 36 -2.94 -18.90 4.40
CA LEU A 36 -3.01 -20.13 5.18
C LEU A 36 -4.45 -20.68 5.12
N CYS A 37 -4.53 -21.99 4.87
CA CYS A 37 -5.66 -22.89 5.12
C CYS A 37 -7.03 -22.51 4.52
N ARG A 38 -7.39 -23.15 3.39
CA ARG A 38 -8.80 -23.29 2.97
C ARG A 38 -9.46 -24.37 3.83
N ALA A 39 -10.25 -23.94 4.81
CA ALA A 39 -11.12 -24.84 5.58
C ALA A 39 -12.25 -25.37 4.69
N VAL A 40 -12.40 -26.69 4.65
CA VAL A 40 -13.59 -27.39 4.16
C VAL A 40 -14.75 -27.07 5.12
N LYS A 41 -15.89 -26.63 4.54
CA LYS A 41 -17.20 -26.33 5.15
C LYS A 41 -17.31 -26.55 6.67
N MET A 42 -17.08 -25.49 7.46
CA MET A 42 -17.58 -25.40 8.84
C MET A 42 -18.88 -24.59 8.85
N GLY A 43 -20.00 -25.30 9.06
CA GLY A 43 -21.29 -24.69 9.30
C GLY A 43 -21.33 -23.89 10.61
N LYS A 44 -22.12 -22.81 10.60
CA LYS A 44 -22.67 -22.04 11.73
C LYS A 44 -21.74 -21.32 12.73
N TRP A 45 -20.41 -21.31 12.57
CA TRP A 45 -19.50 -20.59 13.49
C TRP A 45 -18.75 -19.36 12.92
N ALA A 46 -19.19 -18.83 11.78
CA ALA A 46 -18.61 -17.64 11.13
C ALA A 46 -18.89 -16.29 11.85
N LYS A 47 -19.01 -16.25 13.19
CA LYS A 47 -19.47 -15.06 13.94
C LYS A 47 -18.46 -14.34 14.84
N TYR A 48 -17.21 -14.76 14.92
CA TYR A 48 -16.21 -14.05 15.74
C TYR A 48 -15.04 -13.54 14.89
N GLY A 49 -15.24 -12.38 14.25
CA GLY A 49 -14.12 -11.53 13.86
C GLY A 49 -13.50 -10.94 15.13
N LYS A 50 -12.51 -11.62 15.71
CA LYS A 50 -11.76 -11.08 16.86
C LYS A 50 -10.77 -10.04 16.32
N LYS A 51 -11.09 -8.76 16.50
CA LYS A 51 -10.15 -7.64 16.31
C LYS A 51 -9.27 -7.53 17.56
N TYR A 52 -8.04 -7.03 17.39
CA TYR A 52 -7.17 -6.65 18.49
C TYR A 52 -7.93 -5.77 19.50
N LYS A 53 -7.70 -6.00 20.79
CA LYS A 53 -8.18 -5.13 21.86
C LYS A 53 -6.98 -4.58 22.60
N LYS A 54 -6.92 -3.26 22.75
CA LYS A 54 -5.89 -2.55 23.54
C LYS A 54 -5.83 -3.00 25.00
N GLU A 55 -6.92 -3.58 25.51
CA GLU A 55 -6.99 -4.19 26.84
C GLU A 55 -6.05 -5.40 26.98
N TRP A 56 -5.76 -6.11 25.89
CA TRP A 56 -4.83 -7.24 25.90
C TRP A 56 -3.37 -6.79 26.13
N GLU A 57 -3.04 -5.50 25.89
CA GLU A 57 -1.74 -4.92 26.29
C GLU A 57 -1.60 -4.77 27.81
N LYS A 58 -2.67 -4.95 28.58
CA LYS A 58 -2.68 -4.82 30.04
C LYS A 58 -2.85 -6.17 30.75
N GLU A 59 -3.12 -7.23 30.00
CA GLU A 59 -3.30 -8.56 30.54
C GLU A 59 -1.93 -9.21 30.77
N ASP A 60 -1.64 -9.62 31.99
CA ASP A 60 -0.28 -10.03 32.40
C ASP A 60 0.29 -11.21 31.60
N GLY A 61 -0.57 -12.01 30.94
CA GLY A 61 -0.16 -13.08 30.02
C GLY A 61 -0.07 -12.69 28.54
N LEU A 62 -0.66 -11.57 28.11
CA LEU A 62 -0.68 -11.14 26.71
C LEU A 62 0.14 -9.87 26.45
N ARG A 63 0.35 -9.02 27.47
CA ARG A 63 1.11 -7.78 27.36
C ARG A 63 2.54 -7.99 26.85
N GLU A 64 3.14 -9.12 27.18
CA GLU A 64 4.46 -9.49 26.67
C GLU A 64 4.37 -9.95 25.21
N TRP A 65 3.24 -10.53 24.80
CA TRP A 65 3.04 -11.30 23.56
C TRP A 65 2.65 -10.45 22.35
N ILE A 66 2.02 -9.31 22.60
CA ILE A 66 1.46 -8.44 21.59
C ILE A 66 1.91 -7.00 21.81
N SER A 67 2.31 -6.37 20.71
CA SER A 67 2.52 -4.93 20.67
C SER A 67 1.51 -4.32 19.70
N GLY A 68 0.85 -3.24 20.13
CA GLY A 68 -0.02 -2.47 19.25
C GLY A 68 0.78 -1.96 18.06
N VAL A 69 0.22 -2.07 16.86
CA VAL A 69 0.83 -1.49 15.66
C VAL A 69 0.59 0.02 15.70
N PRO A 70 1.63 0.87 15.70
CA PRO A 70 1.44 2.32 15.70
C PRO A 70 0.67 2.73 14.44
N GLY A 71 -0.52 3.30 14.62
CA GLY A 71 -1.42 3.71 13.53
C GLY A 71 -2.57 2.75 13.22
N ASP A 72 -2.62 1.55 13.81
CA ASP A 72 -3.73 0.59 13.64
C ASP A 72 -4.11 -0.08 14.97
N ASP A 73 -5.21 0.40 15.58
CA ASP A 73 -5.76 -0.12 16.82
C ASP A 73 -6.48 -1.48 16.66
N SER A 74 -6.47 -2.08 15.46
CA SER A 74 -7.13 -3.35 15.16
C SER A 74 -6.20 -4.54 14.97
N VAL A 75 -4.88 -4.30 15.00
CA VAL A 75 -3.84 -5.30 14.75
C VAL A 75 -2.74 -5.25 15.82
N ALA A 76 -2.27 -6.42 16.25
CA ALA A 76 -1.06 -6.57 17.05
C ALA A 76 0.07 -7.18 16.22
N ALA A 77 1.28 -6.69 16.43
CA ALA A 77 2.47 -7.39 15.96
C ALA A 77 2.84 -8.48 16.97
N CYS A 78 2.74 -9.75 16.55
CA CYS A 78 3.27 -10.88 17.31
C CYS A 78 4.78 -10.96 17.13
N LYS A 79 5.52 -11.04 18.24
CA LYS A 79 6.97 -11.22 18.26
C LYS A 79 7.36 -12.70 18.15
N ILE A 80 6.85 -13.36 17.10
CA ILE A 80 6.90 -14.83 16.94
C ILE A 80 8.30 -15.42 17.18
N LEU A 81 9.35 -14.78 16.69
CA LEU A 81 10.72 -15.26 16.87
C LEU A 81 11.34 -14.91 18.24
N GLU A 82 10.91 -13.83 18.89
CA GLU A 82 11.41 -13.45 20.21
C GLU A 82 10.80 -14.32 21.30
N GLN A 83 9.60 -14.85 21.04
CA GLN A 83 8.83 -15.69 21.97
C GLN A 83 8.63 -17.11 21.45
N TYR A 84 9.56 -17.57 20.62
CA TYR A 84 9.39 -18.83 19.89
C TYR A 84 9.28 -20.02 20.86
N ASP A 85 10.08 -20.00 21.93
CA ASP A 85 10.16 -21.10 22.90
C ASP A 85 8.98 -21.04 23.88
N GLU A 86 8.53 -19.83 24.26
CA GLU A 86 7.34 -19.60 25.07
C GLU A 86 6.06 -20.02 24.33
N LEU A 87 5.94 -19.69 23.03
CA LEU A 87 4.83 -20.11 22.18
C LEU A 87 4.82 -21.63 22.03
N LYS A 88 5.98 -22.25 21.84
CA LYS A 88 6.11 -23.70 21.80
C LYS A 88 5.60 -24.33 23.10
N LEU A 89 6.02 -23.82 24.26
CA LEU A 89 5.57 -24.32 25.57
C LEU A 89 4.08 -24.10 25.78
N HIS A 90 3.54 -22.95 25.38
CA HIS A 90 2.12 -22.67 25.49
C HIS A 90 1.29 -23.68 24.70
N PHE A 91 1.63 -23.92 23.42
CA PHE A 91 0.94 -24.90 22.60
C PHE A 91 1.17 -26.34 23.07
N GLU A 92 2.29 -26.62 23.74
CA GLU A 92 2.52 -27.90 24.40
C GLU A 92 1.52 -28.17 25.53
N ILE A 93 1.23 -27.15 26.35
CA ILE A 93 0.27 -27.27 27.45
C ILE A 93 -1.17 -27.30 26.90
N SER A 94 -1.49 -26.38 25.98
CA SER A 94 -2.83 -26.21 25.44
C SER A 94 -3.31 -27.34 24.53
N LYS A 95 -2.42 -28.23 24.06
CA LYS A 95 -2.84 -29.44 23.33
C LYS A 95 -3.50 -30.47 24.25
N ASP A 96 -3.15 -30.44 25.54
CA ASP A 96 -3.56 -31.42 26.56
C ASP A 96 -4.73 -30.89 27.44
N GLU A 97 -5.08 -29.61 27.35
CA GLU A 97 -6.19 -29.00 28.10
C GLU A 97 -7.58 -29.23 27.46
N GLU A 98 -8.41 -29.94 28.21
CA GLU A 98 -9.88 -30.16 28.21
C GLU A 98 -10.68 -30.48 26.93
N GLU A 99 -10.23 -30.19 25.72
CA GLU A 99 -10.79 -30.78 24.49
C GLU A 99 -9.65 -30.84 23.49
N LYS A 100 -9.29 -32.02 22.97
CA LYS A 100 -8.16 -32.20 22.03
C LYS A 100 -8.13 -31.11 20.96
N ASN A 101 -7.38 -30.05 21.22
CA ASN A 101 -7.38 -28.89 20.36
C ASN A 101 -6.41 -29.18 19.24
N TYR A 102 -6.93 -29.74 18.16
CA TYR A 102 -6.16 -30.07 16.96
C TYR A 102 -5.32 -28.88 16.45
N THR A 103 -5.81 -27.66 16.64
CA THR A 103 -5.07 -26.45 16.26
C THR A 103 -3.85 -26.24 17.14
N ALA A 104 -3.96 -26.46 18.46
CA ALA A 104 -2.84 -26.36 19.39
C ALA A 104 -1.80 -27.44 19.13
N ASP A 105 -2.23 -28.69 18.87
CA ASP A 105 -1.32 -29.78 18.50
C ASP A 105 -0.57 -29.51 17.19
N LEU A 106 -1.28 -29.04 16.14
CA LEU A 106 -0.65 -28.64 14.88
C LEU A 106 0.38 -27.52 15.09
N LEU A 107 0.04 -26.49 15.86
CA LEU A 107 0.94 -25.38 16.15
C LEU A 107 2.16 -25.87 16.95
N TYR A 108 1.96 -26.69 17.97
CA TYR A 108 3.07 -27.31 18.71
C TYR A 108 4.01 -28.10 17.79
N GLN A 109 3.47 -28.89 16.86
CA GLN A 109 4.27 -29.61 15.86
C GLN A 109 5.05 -28.64 14.95
N MET A 110 4.41 -27.54 14.51
CA MET A 110 5.06 -26.52 13.67
C MET A 110 6.17 -25.77 14.41
N TYR A 111 5.98 -25.40 15.68
CA TYR A 111 6.99 -24.74 16.52
C TYR A 111 8.09 -25.72 16.99
N SER A 112 7.81 -27.02 16.98
CA SER A 112 8.80 -28.05 17.31
C SER A 112 9.76 -28.34 16.16
N ASP A 113 9.40 -27.99 14.92
CA ASP A 113 10.24 -28.18 13.74
C ASP A 113 11.28 -27.05 13.58
N PRO A 114 12.58 -27.34 13.74
CA PRO A 114 13.64 -26.34 13.58
C PRO A 114 13.72 -25.76 12.16
N ALA A 115 13.23 -26.45 11.13
CA ALA A 115 13.18 -25.91 9.77
C ALA A 115 12.24 -24.71 9.67
N ASN A 116 11.13 -24.73 10.41
CA ASN A 116 10.17 -23.61 10.44
C ASN A 116 10.77 -22.39 11.17
N LYS A 117 11.47 -22.60 12.30
CA LYS A 117 12.19 -21.52 13.01
C LYS A 117 13.21 -20.86 12.08
N LEU A 118 13.99 -21.68 11.36
CA LEU A 118 14.99 -21.22 10.41
C LEU A 118 14.37 -20.42 9.26
N TYR A 119 13.25 -20.89 8.69
CA TYR A 119 12.54 -20.16 7.63
C TYR A 119 11.95 -18.83 8.11
N LEU A 120 11.38 -18.79 9.32
CA LEU A 120 10.88 -17.55 9.93
C LEU A 120 12.01 -16.54 10.19
N ALA A 121 13.19 -17.01 10.62
CA ALA A 121 14.37 -16.17 10.82
C ALA A 121 14.84 -15.49 9.53
N PHE A 122 14.69 -16.16 8.38
CA PHE A 122 14.88 -15.57 7.05
C PHE A 122 13.77 -14.57 6.70
N LEU A 123 12.50 -14.92 6.93
CA LEU A 123 11.36 -14.08 6.54
C LEU A 123 11.28 -12.76 7.31
N GLN A 124 11.56 -12.76 8.61
CA GLN A 124 11.39 -11.59 9.47
C GLN A 124 12.03 -10.30 8.91
N PRO A 125 13.33 -10.26 8.57
CA PRO A 125 13.95 -9.03 8.04
C PRO A 125 13.36 -8.62 6.69
N VAL A 126 13.01 -9.57 5.82
CA VAL A 126 12.44 -9.26 4.49
C VAL A 126 11.06 -8.64 4.63
N VAL A 127 10.19 -9.29 5.41
CA VAL A 127 8.82 -8.81 5.68
C VAL A 127 8.83 -7.49 6.42
N SER A 128 9.77 -7.28 7.35
CA SER A 128 9.93 -5.99 8.05
C SER A 128 10.22 -4.85 7.07
N GLN A 129 11.09 -5.05 6.08
CA GLN A 129 11.39 -4.05 5.06
C GLN A 129 10.16 -3.74 4.17
N VAL A 130 9.43 -4.77 3.74
CA VAL A 130 8.20 -4.61 2.96
C VAL A 130 7.14 -3.85 3.75
N ASN A 131 6.91 -4.22 5.02
CA ASN A 131 5.96 -3.56 5.89
C ASN A 131 6.35 -2.09 6.16
N ARG A 132 7.65 -1.79 6.28
CA ARG A 132 8.13 -0.41 6.41
C ARG A 132 7.71 0.43 5.22
N VAL A 133 7.93 -0.08 3.99
CA VAL A 133 7.55 0.63 2.76
C VAL A 133 6.03 0.77 2.66
N ASN A 134 5.27 -0.30 2.91
CA ASN A 134 3.80 -0.23 2.91
C ASN A 134 3.26 0.85 3.87
N LYS A 135 3.81 0.94 5.08
CA LYS A 135 3.44 2.00 6.04
C LYS A 135 3.73 3.41 5.52
N LEU A 136 4.79 3.60 4.73
CA LEU A 136 5.05 4.88 4.08
C LEU A 136 3.96 5.19 3.05
N PHE A 137 3.55 4.20 2.26
CA PHE A 137 2.45 4.34 1.30
C PHE A 137 1.09 4.63 1.97
N GLU A 138 0.88 4.15 3.20
CA GLU A 138 -0.31 4.39 4.02
C GLU A 138 -0.32 5.76 4.72
N SER A 139 0.83 6.45 4.78
CA SER A 139 0.95 7.69 5.55
C SER A 139 0.19 8.88 4.93
N ASP A 140 -0.32 9.78 5.78
CA ASP A 140 -1.11 10.94 5.37
C ASP A 140 -0.30 12.04 4.67
N ARG A 141 1.00 12.12 4.95
CA ARG A 141 1.92 13.17 4.44
C ARG A 141 3.19 12.52 3.94
N CYS A 142 3.15 11.98 2.73
CA CYS A 142 4.33 11.44 2.08
C CYS A 142 4.75 12.31 0.89
N ASN A 143 6.01 12.70 0.86
CA ASN A 143 6.61 13.27 -0.33
C ASN A 143 6.68 12.18 -1.41
N ALA A 144 5.92 12.40 -2.48
CA ALA A 144 5.91 11.64 -3.73
C ALA A 144 7.24 10.95 -4.08
N ASN A 145 8.30 11.76 -4.12
CA ASN A 145 9.60 11.37 -4.64
C ASN A 145 10.32 10.44 -3.67
N ARG A 146 10.30 10.77 -2.37
CA ARG A 146 10.90 9.93 -1.32
C ARG A 146 10.25 8.54 -1.26
N LEU A 147 8.93 8.48 -1.46
CA LEU A 147 8.19 7.22 -1.47
C LEU A 147 8.64 6.30 -2.61
N LEU A 148 8.89 6.87 -3.80
CA LEU A 148 9.45 6.13 -4.94
C LEU A 148 10.90 5.71 -4.67
N GLU A 149 11.73 6.56 -4.09
CA GLU A 149 13.11 6.21 -3.73
C GLU A 149 13.18 5.05 -2.73
N ASP A 150 12.29 5.04 -1.73
CA ASP A 150 12.16 3.94 -0.77
C ASP A 150 11.71 2.64 -1.44
N LEU A 151 10.73 2.69 -2.35
CA LEU A 151 10.30 1.52 -3.12
C LEU A 151 11.41 0.99 -4.03
N MET A 152 12.16 1.88 -4.68
CA MET A 152 13.32 1.52 -5.50
C MET A 152 14.42 0.87 -4.66
N SER A 153 14.67 1.42 -3.47
CA SER A 153 15.66 0.86 -2.54
C SER A 153 15.26 -0.53 -2.07
N LEU A 154 13.97 -0.77 -1.80
CA LEU A 154 13.45 -2.11 -1.49
C LEU A 154 13.60 -3.08 -2.67
N TYR A 155 13.26 -2.65 -3.89
CA TYR A 155 13.43 -3.49 -5.07
C TYR A 155 14.90 -3.88 -5.26
N LYS A 156 15.80 -2.89 -5.22
CA LYS A 156 17.25 -3.11 -5.34
C LYS A 156 17.79 -4.02 -4.24
N SER A 157 17.34 -3.84 -3.00
CA SER A 157 17.82 -4.66 -1.88
C SER A 157 17.39 -6.13 -1.99
N ILE A 158 16.20 -6.41 -2.54
CA ILE A 158 15.75 -7.79 -2.79
C ILE A 158 16.49 -8.38 -4.00
N LEU A 159 16.62 -7.60 -5.06
CA LEU A 159 17.28 -8.02 -6.30
C LEU A 159 18.75 -8.42 -6.06
N GLN A 160 19.49 -7.63 -5.29
CA GLN A 160 20.90 -7.88 -4.96
C GLN A 160 21.13 -9.17 -4.18
N ARG A 161 20.10 -9.72 -3.52
CA ARG A 161 20.20 -11.02 -2.82
C ARG A 161 20.10 -12.21 -3.75
N LEU A 162 19.48 -12.03 -4.92
CA LEU A 162 19.12 -13.11 -5.84
C LEU A 162 19.91 -13.10 -7.15
N MET A 163 20.41 -11.93 -7.54
CA MET A 163 20.92 -11.71 -8.89
C MET A 163 22.25 -10.98 -8.85
N MET A 164 23.01 -11.11 -9.92
CA MET A 164 24.29 -10.41 -10.07
C MET A 164 24.10 -8.90 -9.88
N PRO A 165 24.96 -8.22 -9.09
CA PRO A 165 24.84 -6.79 -8.88
C PRO A 165 24.87 -6.03 -10.21
N ARG A 166 23.75 -5.41 -10.58
CA ARG A 166 23.66 -4.48 -11.71
C ARG A 166 23.27 -3.10 -11.20
N THR A 167 23.91 -2.08 -11.74
CA THR A 167 23.61 -0.69 -11.40
C THR A 167 22.41 -0.21 -12.21
N PHE A 168 21.22 -0.23 -11.60
CA PHE A 168 20.02 0.37 -12.21
C PHE A 168 19.99 1.86 -11.94
N CYS A 169 20.11 2.66 -12.99
CA CYS A 169 20.07 4.11 -12.93
C CYS A 169 18.63 4.67 -13.07
N THR A 170 17.70 3.90 -13.63
CA THR A 170 16.32 4.37 -13.90
C THR A 170 15.28 3.29 -13.62
N TRP A 171 14.05 3.71 -13.32
CA TRP A 171 12.91 2.81 -13.16
C TRP A 171 12.56 2.05 -14.43
N LYS A 172 12.73 2.66 -15.60
CA LYS A 172 12.54 1.98 -16.89
C LYS A 172 13.46 0.77 -17.03
N ALA A 173 14.73 0.91 -16.66
CA ALA A 173 15.66 -0.22 -16.66
C ALA A 173 15.27 -1.33 -15.68
N VAL A 174 14.56 -0.99 -14.60
CA VAL A 174 13.99 -1.96 -13.64
C VAL A 174 12.73 -2.62 -14.19
N ALA A 175 11.83 -1.85 -14.80
CA ALA A 175 10.59 -2.36 -15.38
C ALA A 175 10.84 -3.29 -16.57
N ASP A 176 11.82 -2.94 -17.42
CA ASP A 176 12.22 -3.72 -18.60
C ASP A 176 13.11 -4.92 -18.25
N TYR A 177 13.49 -5.08 -16.97
CA TYR A 177 14.36 -6.15 -16.53
C TYR A 177 13.61 -7.48 -16.46
N ASP A 178 14.11 -8.48 -17.19
CA ASP A 178 13.56 -9.83 -17.12
C ASP A 178 14.15 -10.59 -15.92
N VAL A 179 13.36 -10.61 -14.84
CA VAL A 179 13.65 -11.36 -13.62
C VAL A 179 13.71 -12.88 -13.88
N ASN A 180 13.12 -13.37 -14.98
CA ASN A 180 13.09 -14.81 -15.27
C ASN A 180 14.31 -15.31 -16.06
N ASP A 181 15.21 -14.42 -16.52
CA ASP A 181 16.43 -14.83 -17.20
C ASP A 181 17.41 -15.47 -16.20
N GLU A 182 17.43 -16.81 -16.18
CA GLU A 182 18.24 -17.64 -15.30
C GLU A 182 19.74 -17.31 -15.35
N ARG A 183 20.22 -16.75 -16.47
CA ARG A 183 21.62 -16.32 -16.62
C ARG A 183 22.03 -15.23 -15.63
N ASN A 184 21.08 -14.47 -15.11
CA ASN A 184 21.35 -13.42 -14.14
C ASN A 184 21.17 -13.88 -12.69
N HIS A 185 20.69 -15.11 -12.46
CA HIS A 185 20.41 -15.64 -11.13
C HIS A 185 21.72 -16.07 -10.45
N LEU A 186 21.83 -15.76 -9.17
CA LEU A 186 22.89 -16.31 -8.34
C LEU A 186 22.62 -17.81 -8.07
N PRO A 187 23.68 -18.64 -7.99
CA PRO A 187 23.52 -20.00 -7.49
C PRO A 187 22.98 -19.97 -6.05
N LEU A 188 22.27 -21.02 -5.64
CA LEU A 188 21.57 -21.06 -4.34
C LEU A 188 22.49 -20.81 -3.15
N GLU A 189 23.75 -21.21 -3.27
CA GLU A 189 24.79 -21.05 -2.26
C GLU A 189 25.26 -19.59 -2.12
N ALA A 190 25.13 -18.79 -3.18
CA ALA A 190 25.49 -17.38 -3.20
C ALA A 190 24.30 -16.45 -2.88
N VAL A 191 23.07 -16.98 -2.76
CA VAL A 191 21.90 -16.21 -2.37
C VAL A 191 22.05 -15.73 -0.92
N ASP A 192 21.79 -14.44 -0.69
CA ASP A 192 21.86 -13.87 0.65
C ASP A 192 20.53 -14.05 1.41
N PHE A 193 20.53 -15.03 2.33
CA PHE A 193 19.42 -15.30 3.25
C PHE A 193 19.47 -14.44 4.53
N GLY A 194 20.52 -13.64 4.73
CA GLY A 194 20.72 -12.76 5.86
C GLY A 194 21.40 -13.41 7.07
N VAL A 195 22.05 -12.57 7.88
CA VAL A 195 22.87 -13.01 9.03
C VAL A 195 22.06 -13.81 10.06
N LYS A 196 20.81 -13.40 10.34
CA LYS A 196 19.96 -14.08 11.33
C LYS A 196 19.67 -15.53 10.93
N PHE A 197 19.48 -15.80 9.63
CA PHE A 197 19.32 -17.16 9.12
C PHE A 197 20.56 -18.01 9.39
N TYR A 198 21.77 -17.48 9.14
CA TYR A 198 23.01 -18.22 9.36
C TYR A 198 23.32 -18.48 10.83
N ILE A 199 22.94 -17.55 11.73
CA ILE A 199 23.06 -17.76 13.19
C ILE A 199 22.16 -18.92 13.63
N GLU A 200 20.88 -18.92 13.23
CA GLU A 200 19.93 -20.00 13.54
C GLU A 200 20.33 -21.33 12.87
N LEU A 201 20.91 -21.28 11.68
CA LEU A 201 21.46 -22.47 11.01
C LEU A 201 22.61 -23.08 11.81
N GLY A 202 23.51 -22.26 12.38
CA GLY A 202 24.61 -22.74 13.21
C GLY A 202 24.15 -23.35 14.55
N GLN A 203 23.00 -22.92 15.06
CA GLN A 203 22.40 -23.46 16.29
C GLN A 203 21.54 -24.71 16.03
N SER A 204 21.00 -24.85 14.81
CA SER A 204 20.14 -25.96 14.45
C SER A 204 20.96 -27.16 13.93
N ARG A 205 20.70 -28.35 14.50
CA ARG A 205 21.29 -29.62 14.04
C ARG A 205 20.47 -30.22 12.89
N LEU A 206 20.27 -29.44 11.84
CA LEU A 206 19.47 -29.84 10.67
C LEU A 206 20.29 -30.63 9.66
N ASP A 207 19.66 -31.60 9.00
CA ASP A 207 20.27 -32.31 7.87
C ASP A 207 20.44 -31.39 6.65
N SER A 208 21.49 -31.63 5.88
CA SER A 208 21.84 -30.88 4.67
C SER A 208 20.71 -30.81 3.64
N GLY A 209 19.90 -31.87 3.49
CA GLY A 209 18.76 -31.89 2.56
C GLY A 209 17.61 -30.98 3.00
N ILE A 210 17.33 -30.91 4.30
CA ILE A 210 16.31 -30.01 4.85
C ILE A 210 16.76 -28.55 4.69
N VAL A 211 18.02 -28.25 5.00
CA VAL A 211 18.60 -26.91 4.82
C VAL A 211 18.53 -26.47 3.36
N HIS A 212 18.86 -27.36 2.42
CA HIS A 212 18.74 -27.07 0.99
C HIS A 212 17.29 -26.75 0.60
N THR A 213 16.32 -27.49 1.13
CA THR A 213 14.89 -27.26 0.88
C THR A 213 14.43 -25.91 1.42
N VAL A 214 14.83 -25.55 2.64
CA VAL A 214 14.49 -24.23 3.24
C VAL A 214 15.12 -23.09 2.42
N LYS A 215 16.39 -23.22 2.00
CA LYS A 215 17.04 -22.25 1.11
C LYS A 215 16.30 -22.09 -0.21
N LYS A 216 15.88 -23.21 -0.83
CA LYS A 216 15.09 -23.19 -2.06
C LYS A 216 13.79 -22.42 -1.87
N HIS A 217 13.03 -22.70 -0.81
CA HIS A 217 11.81 -21.96 -0.49
C HIS A 217 12.06 -20.47 -0.24
N GLY A 218 13.15 -20.13 0.46
CA GLY A 218 13.54 -18.73 0.68
C GLY A 218 13.85 -18.00 -0.63
N ARG A 219 14.59 -18.63 -1.54
CA ARG A 219 14.87 -18.10 -2.88
C ARG A 219 13.58 -17.89 -3.67
N ASP A 220 12.73 -18.91 -3.72
CA ASP A 220 11.48 -18.88 -4.49
C ASP A 220 10.53 -17.80 -3.93
N PHE A 221 10.51 -17.59 -2.61
CA PHE A 221 9.80 -16.48 -1.96
C PHE A 221 10.32 -15.11 -2.42
N LEU A 222 11.64 -14.89 -2.38
CA LEU A 222 12.24 -13.62 -2.84
C LEU A 222 11.97 -13.37 -4.33
N MET A 223 12.04 -14.42 -5.15
CA MET A 223 11.77 -14.32 -6.60
C MET A 223 10.33 -13.91 -6.85
N LYS A 224 9.38 -14.56 -6.15
CA LYS A 224 7.97 -14.20 -6.27
C LYS A 224 7.71 -12.79 -5.76
N LEU A 225 8.31 -12.40 -4.63
CA LEU A 225 8.21 -11.04 -4.10
C LEU A 225 8.71 -10.00 -5.12
N LEU A 226 9.83 -10.26 -5.80
CA LEU A 226 10.40 -9.36 -6.80
C LEU A 226 9.47 -9.20 -8.02
N GLN A 227 8.90 -10.29 -8.53
CA GLN A 227 7.91 -10.28 -9.62
C GLN A 227 6.65 -9.50 -9.22
N GLU A 228 6.15 -9.74 -8.01
CA GLU A 228 4.98 -9.09 -7.44
C GLU A 228 5.20 -7.58 -7.21
N LEU A 229 6.41 -7.17 -6.82
CA LEU A 229 6.79 -5.77 -6.74
C LEU A 229 6.82 -5.13 -8.14
N GLN A 230 7.44 -5.79 -9.12
CA GLN A 230 7.52 -5.29 -10.51
C GLN A 230 6.13 -5.14 -11.14
N GLN A 231 5.23 -6.11 -10.93
CA GLN A 231 3.86 -6.05 -11.47
C GLN A 231 3.04 -4.91 -10.88
N ARG A 232 3.29 -4.52 -9.62
CA ARG A 232 2.59 -3.41 -8.95
C ARG A 232 3.16 -2.04 -9.33
N LEU A 233 4.23 -1.99 -10.13
CA LEU A 233 4.76 -0.72 -10.61
C LEU A 233 3.82 -0.08 -11.63
N PRO A 234 3.46 1.20 -11.46
CA PRO A 234 2.61 1.90 -12.41
C PRO A 234 3.30 2.06 -13.77
N SER A 235 2.56 1.89 -14.87
CA SER A 235 3.09 2.14 -16.23
C SER A 235 3.49 3.60 -16.45
N ASN A 236 2.89 4.53 -15.68
CA ASN A 236 3.19 5.95 -15.67
C ASN A 236 4.33 6.35 -14.71
N ILE A 237 5.20 5.42 -14.31
CA ILE A 237 6.30 5.70 -13.36
C ILE A 237 7.22 6.84 -13.81
N ASN A 238 7.42 7.02 -15.12
CA ASN A 238 8.21 8.12 -15.66
C ASN A 238 7.60 9.50 -15.30
N HIS A 239 6.27 9.59 -15.26
CA HIS A 239 5.57 10.81 -14.83
C HIS A 239 5.78 11.07 -13.35
N LEU A 240 5.71 10.03 -12.53
CA LEU A 240 5.97 10.13 -11.09
C LEU A 240 7.43 10.50 -10.80
N GLN A 241 8.39 9.93 -11.52
CA GLN A 241 9.80 10.31 -11.41
C GLN A 241 10.04 11.78 -11.77
N SER A 242 9.34 12.29 -12.79
CA SER A 242 9.49 13.69 -13.15
C SER A 242 8.95 14.67 -12.10
N LEU A 243 8.16 14.21 -11.11
CA LEU A 243 7.81 15.04 -9.94
C LEU A 243 9.04 15.38 -9.09
N ASP A 244 10.13 14.62 -9.21
CA ASP A 244 11.40 14.95 -8.55
C ASP A 244 11.99 16.27 -9.05
N ALA A 245 11.71 16.62 -10.31
CA ALA A 245 12.06 17.92 -10.87
C ALA A 245 11.36 19.09 -10.18
N LEU A 246 10.27 18.85 -9.45
CA LEU A 246 9.53 19.88 -8.71
C LEU A 246 9.98 20.00 -7.24
N THR A 247 11.00 19.25 -6.81
CA THR A 247 11.54 19.40 -5.45
C THR A 247 12.31 20.72 -5.33
N PRO A 248 12.23 21.42 -4.19
CA PRO A 248 12.96 22.67 -3.99
C PRO A 248 14.47 22.53 -4.24
N GLU A 249 15.06 21.40 -3.85
CA GLU A 249 16.47 21.08 -4.05
C GLU A 249 16.85 21.02 -5.54
N THR A 250 16.00 20.40 -6.38
CA THR A 250 16.25 20.26 -7.81
C THR A 250 15.95 21.55 -8.59
N VAL A 251 14.89 22.27 -8.21
CA VAL A 251 14.47 23.51 -8.89
C VAL A 251 15.43 24.66 -8.62
N LEU A 252 15.98 24.75 -7.40
CA LEU A 252 16.96 25.76 -6.99
C LEU A 252 18.40 25.32 -7.22
N GLY A 253 18.61 24.04 -7.53
CA GLY A 253 19.92 23.45 -7.72
C GLY A 253 20.55 23.72 -9.09
N VAL A 254 21.83 23.39 -9.20
CA VAL A 254 22.62 23.53 -10.45
C VAL A 254 22.10 22.61 -11.57
N ARG A 255 21.42 21.52 -11.20
CA ARG A 255 20.85 20.52 -12.13
C ARG A 255 19.36 20.74 -12.37
N LYS A 256 18.93 21.99 -12.48
CA LYS A 256 17.54 22.31 -12.82
C LYS A 256 17.19 21.81 -14.22
N PRO A 257 16.19 20.92 -14.37
CA PRO A 257 15.78 20.44 -15.68
C PRO A 257 15.07 21.55 -16.47
N ARG A 258 15.14 21.44 -17.80
CA ARG A 258 14.39 22.35 -18.68
C ARG A 258 12.92 22.00 -18.60
N LEU A 259 12.04 22.99 -18.77
CA LEU A 259 10.59 22.76 -18.71
C LEU A 259 10.13 21.68 -19.71
N GLN A 260 10.73 21.66 -20.91
CA GLN A 260 10.48 20.66 -21.96
C GLN A 260 10.83 19.21 -21.58
N GLU A 261 11.68 19.01 -20.56
CA GLU A 261 12.08 17.68 -20.08
C GLU A 261 11.05 17.09 -19.11
N LEU A 262 10.09 17.91 -18.63
CA LEU A 262 9.02 17.46 -17.75
C LEU A 262 7.99 16.66 -18.54
N SER A 263 7.88 15.37 -18.21
CA SER A 263 6.98 14.45 -18.90
C SER A 263 5.49 14.80 -18.81
N PHE A 264 5.09 15.65 -17.85
CA PHE A 264 3.72 16.12 -17.66
C PHE A 264 3.42 17.47 -18.34
N LEU A 265 4.40 18.12 -18.97
CA LEU A 265 4.19 19.38 -19.70
C LEU A 265 3.06 19.28 -20.76
N PRO A 266 2.91 18.18 -21.53
CA PRO A 266 1.82 18.07 -22.50
C PRO A 266 0.41 18.10 -21.90
N LYS A 267 0.26 17.93 -20.57
CA LYS A 267 -1.03 17.99 -19.87
C LYS A 267 -1.40 19.42 -19.43
N TYR A 268 -0.50 20.39 -19.58
CA TYR A 268 -0.77 21.77 -19.23
C TYR A 268 -1.59 22.47 -20.33
N SER A 269 -2.68 23.13 -19.93
CA SER A 269 -3.61 23.81 -20.83
C SER A 269 -3.49 25.34 -20.83
N GLY A 270 -2.52 25.90 -20.10
CA GLY A 270 -2.30 27.35 -20.00
C GLY A 270 -1.24 27.90 -20.96
N ASP A 271 -0.78 29.12 -20.68
CA ASP A 271 0.24 29.81 -21.47
C ASP A 271 1.64 29.26 -21.16
N ILE A 272 2.15 28.42 -22.07
CA ILE A 272 3.46 27.77 -21.95
C ILE A 272 4.60 28.80 -21.94
N GLY A 273 4.46 29.91 -22.67
CA GLY A 273 5.49 30.95 -22.74
C GLY A 273 5.68 31.68 -21.41
N LYS A 274 4.56 32.01 -20.74
CA LYS A 274 4.60 32.55 -19.37
C LYS A 274 5.15 31.53 -18.38
N LEU A 275 4.74 30.28 -18.50
CA LEU A 275 5.20 29.20 -17.63
C LEU A 275 6.72 29.02 -17.72
N ASP A 276 7.29 28.98 -18.93
CA ASP A 276 8.75 28.84 -19.12
C ASP A 276 9.51 30.07 -18.60
N GLY A 277 9.03 31.29 -18.90
CA GLY A 277 9.64 32.52 -18.40
C GLY A 277 9.66 32.60 -16.87
N GLN A 278 8.58 32.18 -16.21
CA GLN A 278 8.53 32.06 -14.76
C GLN A 278 9.42 30.93 -14.24
N TRP A 279 9.44 29.77 -14.91
CA TRP A 279 10.28 28.63 -14.54
C TRP A 279 11.74 29.06 -14.49
N GLN A 280 12.27 29.72 -15.53
CA GLN A 280 13.67 30.16 -15.56
C GLN A 280 14.00 31.15 -14.43
N ARG A 281 13.15 32.16 -14.21
CA ARG A 281 13.34 33.21 -13.18
C ARG A 281 13.25 32.69 -11.75
N LEU A 282 12.69 31.51 -11.52
CA LEU A 282 12.50 30.98 -10.17
C LEU A 282 13.83 30.79 -9.41
N ALA A 283 14.93 30.53 -10.12
CA ALA A 283 16.27 30.38 -9.54
C ALA A 283 16.97 31.73 -9.25
N THR A 284 16.46 32.85 -9.77
CA THR A 284 17.04 34.18 -9.53
C THR A 284 16.54 34.83 -8.24
N VAL A 285 15.47 34.28 -7.65
CA VAL A 285 14.87 34.76 -6.41
C VAL A 285 15.40 33.94 -5.23
N SER A 286 15.75 34.62 -4.13
CA SER A 286 16.14 33.97 -2.88
C SER A 286 14.91 33.59 -2.06
N TRP A 287 14.74 32.30 -1.80
CA TRP A 287 13.62 31.77 -1.03
C TRP A 287 14.01 31.52 0.45
N PRO A 288 13.06 31.61 1.40
CA PRO A 288 13.33 31.32 2.82
C PRO A 288 13.77 29.87 3.03
N LYS A 289 14.83 29.66 3.82
CA LYS A 289 15.45 28.33 4.03
C LYS A 289 14.52 27.34 4.74
N ASP A 290 13.67 27.86 5.61
CA ASP A 290 12.65 27.19 6.41
C ASP A 290 11.56 26.51 5.56
N VAL A 291 11.42 26.91 4.29
CA VAL A 291 10.42 26.38 3.36
C VAL A 291 11.01 25.31 2.42
N ILE A 292 12.34 25.23 2.29
CA ILE A 292 13.03 24.34 1.33
C ILE A 292 12.83 22.85 1.66
N ASN A 293 12.54 22.51 2.92
CA ASN A 293 12.36 21.13 3.36
C ASN A 293 10.96 20.56 3.05
N ASP A 294 10.00 21.39 2.65
CA ASP A 294 8.60 21.03 2.48
C ASP A 294 8.10 21.52 1.11
N SER A 295 8.00 20.60 0.16
CA SER A 295 7.65 20.92 -1.23
C SER A 295 6.30 21.63 -1.34
N GLU A 296 5.30 21.25 -0.54
CA GLU A 296 3.98 21.87 -0.57
C GLU A 296 4.05 23.32 -0.10
N LYS A 297 4.72 23.58 1.03
CA LYS A 297 4.90 24.94 1.54
C LYS A 297 5.71 25.79 0.58
N PHE A 298 6.74 25.23 -0.06
CA PHE A 298 7.54 25.91 -1.07
C PHE A 298 6.67 26.41 -2.22
N TRP A 299 5.89 25.52 -2.83
CA TRP A 299 5.05 25.92 -3.95
C TRP A 299 3.90 26.85 -3.56
N LEU A 300 3.41 26.77 -2.32
CA LEU A 300 2.47 27.77 -1.77
C LEU A 300 3.11 29.15 -1.63
N THR A 301 4.36 29.24 -1.16
CA THR A 301 5.11 30.50 -1.09
C THR A 301 5.43 31.06 -2.48
N VAL A 302 5.81 30.19 -3.43
CA VAL A 302 6.03 30.60 -4.83
C VAL A 302 4.73 31.13 -5.44
N HIS A 303 3.61 30.47 -5.22
CA HIS A 303 2.32 30.91 -5.75
C HIS A 303 1.83 32.23 -5.14
N SER A 304 2.15 32.50 -3.88
CA SER A 304 1.75 33.73 -3.16
C SER A 304 2.76 34.87 -3.26
N HIS A 305 3.94 34.62 -3.82
CA HIS A 305 4.98 35.63 -4.03
C HIS A 305 4.44 36.78 -4.87
N GLN A 306 4.82 38.00 -4.48
CA GLN A 306 4.46 39.24 -5.16
C GLN A 306 5.74 40.00 -5.47
N ASP A 307 5.79 40.58 -6.66
CA ASP A 307 6.86 41.47 -7.05
C ASP A 307 6.72 42.86 -6.42
N ALA A 308 7.66 43.76 -6.73
CA ALA A 308 7.64 45.13 -6.24
C ALA A 308 6.40 45.94 -6.69
N SER A 309 5.69 45.48 -7.72
CA SER A 309 4.41 46.04 -8.19
C SER A 309 3.19 45.44 -7.50
N GLY A 310 3.36 44.42 -6.64
CA GLY A 310 2.26 43.71 -5.99
C GLY A 310 1.58 42.67 -6.89
N GLU A 311 2.12 42.40 -8.08
CA GLU A 311 1.61 41.36 -8.97
C GLU A 311 2.25 40.00 -8.63
N ARG A 312 1.49 38.92 -8.83
CA ARG A 312 1.97 37.56 -8.61
C ARG A 312 2.79 37.08 -9.80
N ASP A 313 4.09 37.26 -9.70
CA ASP A 313 5.10 36.99 -10.73
C ASP A 313 5.34 35.51 -11.04
N PHE A 314 4.96 34.58 -10.13
CA PHE A 314 5.10 33.12 -10.29
C PHE A 314 3.79 32.32 -10.20
N LYS A 315 2.64 32.98 -10.42
CA LYS A 315 1.31 32.37 -10.23
C LYS A 315 1.13 31.09 -11.06
N GLU A 316 1.50 31.11 -12.34
CA GLU A 316 1.30 30.03 -13.29
C GLU A 316 2.16 28.81 -12.95
N VAL A 317 3.44 29.01 -12.65
CA VAL A 317 4.34 27.91 -12.23
C VAL A 317 3.93 27.35 -10.87
N GLY A 318 3.58 28.20 -9.91
CA GLY A 318 3.10 27.78 -8.60
C GLY A 318 1.83 26.94 -8.70
N GLN A 319 0.86 27.40 -9.51
CA GLN A 319 -0.39 26.64 -9.74
C GLN A 319 -0.11 25.31 -10.45
N PHE A 320 0.76 25.31 -11.46
CA PHE A 320 1.14 24.10 -12.19
C PHE A 320 1.78 23.05 -11.28
N ALA A 321 2.75 23.45 -10.46
CA ALA A 321 3.41 22.55 -9.52
C ALA A 321 2.44 22.02 -8.44
N LEU A 322 1.61 22.90 -7.85
CA LEU A 322 0.60 22.49 -6.87
C LEU A 322 -0.42 21.51 -7.47
N SER A 323 -0.87 21.74 -8.71
CA SER A 323 -1.77 20.81 -9.40
C SER A 323 -1.14 19.43 -9.59
N MET A 324 0.14 19.35 -9.94
CA MET A 324 0.84 18.06 -10.08
C MET A 324 1.06 17.37 -8.73
N LEU A 325 1.43 18.12 -7.68
CA LEU A 325 1.65 17.59 -6.33
C LEU A 325 0.34 17.20 -5.61
N SER A 326 -0.81 17.72 -6.07
CA SER A 326 -2.12 17.35 -5.52
C SER A 326 -2.62 15.97 -5.94
N LEU A 327 -1.94 15.32 -6.90
CA LEU A 327 -2.33 14.00 -7.37
C LEU A 327 -2.00 12.94 -6.31
N PRO A 328 -2.97 12.10 -5.90
CA PRO A 328 -2.70 11.03 -4.95
C PRO A 328 -1.80 9.98 -5.59
N ILE A 329 -0.74 9.60 -4.87
CA ILE A 329 0.29 8.66 -5.35
C ILE A 329 0.04 7.25 -4.80
N SER A 330 -0.71 7.13 -3.71
CA SER A 330 -1.06 5.86 -3.10
C SER A 330 -2.57 5.70 -2.95
N ASN A 331 -2.98 4.45 -2.75
CA ASN A 331 -4.37 4.10 -2.47
C ASN A 331 -4.80 4.47 -1.04
N ALA A 332 -3.90 5.02 -0.21
CA ALA A 332 -4.21 5.35 1.19
C ALA A 332 -5.40 6.31 1.33
N SER A 333 -5.54 7.26 0.40
CA SER A 333 -6.69 8.17 0.38
C SER A 333 -8.01 7.42 0.17
N VAL A 334 -8.00 6.40 -0.69
CA VAL A 334 -9.17 5.56 -0.99
C VAL A 334 -9.46 4.61 0.18
N GLU A 335 -8.44 3.98 0.75
CA GLU A 335 -8.58 3.09 1.91
C GLU A 335 -9.12 3.83 3.14
N ARG A 336 -8.69 5.09 3.36
CA ARG A 336 -9.25 5.95 4.41
C ARG A 336 -10.74 6.21 4.20
N VAL A 337 -11.18 6.45 2.96
CA VAL A 337 -12.61 6.60 2.64
C VAL A 337 -13.37 5.30 2.90
N PHE A 338 -12.80 4.14 2.54
CA PHE A 338 -13.42 2.84 2.85
C PHE A 338 -13.48 2.54 4.36
N SER A 339 -12.46 2.94 5.11
CA SER A 339 -12.48 2.86 6.58
C SER A 339 -13.62 3.71 7.16
N GLN A 340 -13.78 4.95 6.68
CA GLN A 340 -14.92 5.80 7.06
C GLN A 340 -16.26 5.18 6.66
N MET A 341 -16.34 4.58 5.46
CA MET A 341 -17.53 3.87 5.01
C MET A 341 -17.88 2.70 5.94
N ASN A 342 -16.90 1.93 6.40
CA ASN A 342 -17.10 0.82 7.34
C ASN A 342 -17.55 1.31 8.73
N LEU A 343 -17.13 2.50 9.15
CA LEU A 343 -17.65 3.13 10.38
C LEU A 343 -19.12 3.56 10.23
N ILE A 344 -19.50 4.05 9.05
CA ILE A 344 -20.88 4.45 8.75
C ILE A 344 -21.79 3.21 8.60
N LYS A 345 -21.32 2.21 7.84
CA LYS A 345 -21.97 0.91 7.61
C LYS A 345 -21.50 -0.11 8.64
N ASN A 346 -21.93 0.06 9.89
CA ASN A 346 -21.66 -0.93 10.93
C ASN A 346 -22.66 -2.10 10.86
N LYS A 347 -22.42 -3.17 11.64
CA LYS A 347 -23.26 -4.39 11.63
C LYS A 347 -24.74 -4.13 11.94
N LEU A 348 -25.06 -3.08 12.69
CA LEU A 348 -26.43 -2.70 13.06
C LEU A 348 -27.06 -1.75 12.02
N ARG A 349 -26.25 -1.09 11.20
CA ARG A 349 -26.63 -0.07 10.22
C ARG A 349 -26.01 -0.38 8.85
N ASN A 350 -26.24 -1.59 8.33
CA ASN A 350 -25.68 -2.05 7.06
C ASN A 350 -26.58 -1.75 5.83
N ARG A 351 -27.90 -1.59 6.05
CA ARG A 351 -28.89 -1.23 5.04
C ARG A 351 -29.08 0.28 4.99
N MET A 352 -28.33 0.95 4.12
CA MET A 352 -28.43 2.39 3.87
C MET A 352 -28.48 2.62 2.35
N GLN A 353 -29.31 3.55 1.91
CA GLN A 353 -29.37 3.96 0.51
C GLN A 353 -28.04 4.60 0.08
N HIS A 354 -27.67 4.42 -1.20
CA HIS A 354 -26.40 4.93 -1.74
C HIS A 354 -26.25 6.44 -1.56
N LYS A 355 -27.27 7.23 -1.93
CA LYS A 355 -27.28 8.69 -1.76
C LYS A 355 -27.07 9.12 -0.29
N SER A 356 -27.69 8.42 0.66
CA SER A 356 -27.50 8.74 2.09
C SER A 356 -26.09 8.43 2.56
N LEU A 357 -25.48 7.35 2.07
CA LEU A 357 -24.10 6.98 2.37
C LEU A 357 -23.13 8.01 1.78
N GLU A 358 -23.30 8.35 0.51
CA GLU A 358 -22.54 9.36 -0.23
C GLU A 358 -22.59 10.72 0.49
N ASN A 359 -23.78 11.22 0.80
CA ASN A 359 -23.95 12.48 1.52
C ASN A 359 -23.29 12.45 2.91
N THR A 360 -23.40 11.33 3.64
CA THR A 360 -22.74 11.17 4.95
C THR A 360 -21.22 11.19 4.81
N LEU A 361 -20.67 10.56 3.76
CA LEU A 361 -19.24 10.58 3.46
C LEU A 361 -18.77 11.99 3.10
N HIS A 362 -19.53 12.74 2.29
CA HIS A 362 -19.22 14.13 1.95
C HIS A 362 -19.18 15.04 3.18
N VAL A 363 -20.18 14.94 4.06
CA VAL A 363 -20.23 15.72 5.30
C VAL A 363 -19.01 15.40 6.18
N ARG A 364 -18.66 14.11 6.34
CA ARG A 364 -17.47 13.72 7.10
C ARG A 364 -16.18 14.21 6.45
N ALA A 365 -16.06 14.14 5.13
CA ALA A 365 -14.89 14.62 4.41
C ALA A 365 -14.73 16.15 4.58
N PHE A 366 -15.83 16.90 4.52
CA PHE A 366 -15.85 18.34 4.79
C PHE A 366 -15.42 18.66 6.22
N MET A 367 -15.98 17.97 7.22
CA MET A 367 -15.60 18.17 8.63
C MET A 367 -14.12 17.87 8.86
N ASN A 368 -13.62 16.76 8.29
CA ASN A 368 -12.22 16.35 8.42
C ASN A 368 -11.27 17.37 7.76
N ARG A 369 -11.62 17.87 6.57
CA ARG A 369 -10.81 18.90 5.87
C ARG A 369 -10.67 20.19 6.67
N ASN A 370 -11.71 20.58 7.41
CA ASN A 370 -11.71 21.79 8.23
C ASN A 370 -11.25 21.53 9.68
N ASN A 371 -10.86 20.30 10.03
CA ASN A 371 -10.56 19.87 11.40
C ASN A 371 -11.66 20.22 12.42
N MET A 372 -12.94 20.12 12.02
CA MET A 372 -14.08 20.45 12.86
C MET A 372 -14.78 19.20 13.39
N CYS A 373 -15.19 19.24 14.66
CA CYS A 373 -16.05 18.22 15.23
C CYS A 373 -17.54 18.55 14.97
N CYS A 374 -18.42 17.54 14.96
CA CYS A 374 -19.86 17.74 14.78
C CYS A 374 -20.52 18.67 15.81
N ARG A 375 -19.84 18.91 16.94
CA ARG A 375 -20.28 19.82 18.01
C ARG A 375 -19.99 21.29 17.72
N GLU A 376 -19.02 21.55 16.85
CA GLU A 376 -18.54 22.89 16.49
C GLU A 376 -19.11 23.35 15.16
N PHE A 377 -19.84 22.47 14.47
CA PHE A 377 -20.43 22.78 13.18
C PHE A 377 -21.61 23.74 13.35
N ASP A 378 -21.42 24.97 12.87
CA ASP A 378 -22.49 25.97 12.79
C ASP A 378 -22.97 26.09 11.33
N PRO A 379 -24.24 25.76 11.03
CA PRO A 379 -24.77 25.85 9.68
C PRO A 379 -24.86 27.31 9.23
N THR A 380 -24.48 27.59 7.98
CA THR A 380 -24.64 28.93 7.41
C THR A 380 -26.12 29.29 7.23
N GLN A 381 -26.43 30.59 7.18
CA GLN A 381 -27.79 31.05 6.90
C GLN A 381 -28.33 30.51 5.56
N GLU A 382 -27.47 30.34 4.57
CA GLU A 382 -27.82 29.67 3.31
C GLU A 382 -28.24 28.22 3.52
N MET A 383 -27.50 27.44 4.33
CA MET A 383 -27.87 26.05 4.65
C MET A 383 -29.20 25.95 5.39
N LEU A 384 -29.48 26.90 6.29
CA LEU A 384 -30.76 26.99 6.99
C LEU A 384 -31.90 27.37 6.04
N SER A 385 -31.64 28.24 5.07
CA SER A 385 -32.64 28.62 4.06
C SER A 385 -33.01 27.48 3.11
N MET A 386 -32.11 26.50 2.92
CA MET A 386 -32.37 25.28 2.15
C MET A 386 -33.21 24.26 2.93
N PHE A 387 -33.49 24.49 4.22
CA PHE A 387 -34.29 23.62 5.07
C PHE A 387 -35.81 23.80 4.85
N THR A 388 -36.25 23.64 3.60
CA THR A 388 -37.66 23.76 3.17
C THR A 388 -38.32 22.40 2.97
N LYS A 389 -39.63 22.41 2.69
CA LYS A 389 -40.40 21.20 2.37
C LYS A 389 -39.89 20.46 1.12
N ASP A 390 -39.10 21.14 0.28
CA ASP A 390 -38.52 20.60 -0.95
C ASP A 390 -37.42 19.56 -0.71
N ILE A 391 -36.95 19.42 0.54
CA ILE A 391 -36.01 18.33 0.91
C ILE A 391 -36.66 16.95 0.74
N TYR A 392 -37.98 16.86 0.85
CA TYR A 392 -38.72 15.59 0.78
C TYR A 392 -39.24 15.26 -0.63
N THR A 393 -39.10 16.15 -1.61
CA THR A 393 -39.72 15.99 -2.93
C THR A 393 -38.86 15.23 -3.95
N ASN A 394 -37.58 14.96 -3.66
CA ASN A 394 -36.62 14.29 -4.57
C ASN A 394 -36.26 12.84 -4.19
N VAL A 395 -37.21 12.07 -3.66
CA VAL A 395 -37.01 10.63 -3.37
C VAL A 395 -37.58 9.78 -4.50
N ASP A 396 -36.99 9.87 -5.69
CA ASP A 396 -37.30 8.92 -6.77
C ASP A 396 -36.66 7.55 -6.48
N GLU A 397 -37.51 6.54 -6.62
CA GLU A 397 -37.33 5.11 -6.41
C GLU A 397 -36.16 4.54 -7.23
N HIS A 398 -35.04 4.12 -6.63
CA HIS A 398 -34.14 3.15 -7.28
C HIS A 398 -33.46 2.17 -6.32
N GLU A 399 -33.74 0.90 -6.60
CA GLU A 399 -33.08 -0.39 -6.29
C GLU A 399 -32.14 -0.49 -5.07
N TYR A 400 -32.59 -1.27 -4.09
CA TYR A 400 -31.71 -2.00 -3.17
C TYR A 400 -30.91 -3.04 -3.97
N VAL A 401 -29.62 -2.78 -4.20
CA VAL A 401 -28.70 -3.81 -4.68
C VAL A 401 -28.03 -4.44 -3.47
N GLU A 402 -28.32 -5.71 -3.23
CA GLU A 402 -27.52 -6.55 -2.33
C GLU A 402 -26.11 -6.69 -2.92
N VAL A 403 -25.11 -6.13 -2.23
CA VAL A 403 -23.71 -6.42 -2.53
C VAL A 403 -23.43 -7.82 -1.99
N PRO A 404 -22.96 -8.78 -2.82
CA PRO A 404 -22.63 -10.12 -2.33
C PRO A 404 -21.55 -10.03 -1.26
N ASP A 405 -21.73 -10.79 -0.18
CA ASP A 405 -20.72 -10.97 0.85
C ASP A 405 -19.39 -11.40 0.21
N VAL A 406 -18.34 -10.57 0.38
CA VAL A 406 -16.94 -10.88 0.02
C VAL A 406 -16.27 -11.63 1.16
#